data_AF-A0A1G0ZCG3-F1
#
_entry.id   AF-A0A1G0ZCG3-F1
#
_cell.length_a   1.000
_cell.length_b   1.000
_cell.length_c   1.000
_cell.angle_alpha   90.00
_cell.angle_beta   90.00
_cell.angle_gamma   90.00
#
_symmetry.space_group_name_H-M   'P 1'
#
loop_
_entity.id
_entity.type
_entity.pdbx_description
1 polymer ?
#
loop_
_entity_poly.entity_id
_entity_poly.type
_entity_poly.pdbx_seq_one_letter_code
_entity_poly.pdbx_strand_id
1 'polypeptide(L)' 'MRTTLDLPESLLEKLMRLSGEKNKTRLITNALIEYDRQLRREKLLSCQGKGIISEDFSPYKIRNAEKDESNG' A
#
# COMPACT_ATOMS: atom_id res chain seq x y z
N MET A 1 0.71 20.05 -5.71
CA MET A 1 1.64 20.91 -4.95
C MET A 1 3.05 20.66 -5.48
N ARG A 2 3.85 21.70 -5.69
CA ARG A 2 5.26 21.56 -6.09
C ARG A 2 6.13 21.69 -4.85
N THR A 3 6.97 20.70 -4.60
CA THR A 3 7.89 20.65 -3.46
C THR A 3 9.30 20.49 -4.00
N THR A 4 10.27 21.16 -3.37
CA THR A 4 11.69 20.99 -3.66
C THR A 4 12.29 20.07 -2.60
N LEU A 5 12.94 18.99 -3.03
CA LEU A 5 13.58 18.01 -2.17
C LEU A 5 15.00 17.77 -2.68
N ASP A 6 15.97 17.72 -1.78
CA ASP A 6 17.34 17.35 -2.12
C ASP A 6 17.46 15.82 -2.12
N LEU A 7 17.87 15.25 -3.25
CA LEU A 7 17.97 13.81 -3.47
C LEU A 7 19.24 13.50 -4.28
N PRO A 8 19.97 12.42 -3.96
CA PRO A 8 21.14 12.01 -4.74
C PRO A 8 20.75 11.68 -6.19
N GLU A 9 21.31 12.40 -7.16
CA GLU A 9 21.04 12.20 -8.58
C GLU A 9 21.43 10.79 -9.04
N SER A 10 22.55 10.26 -8.54
CA SER A 10 23.02 8.90 -8.85
C SER A 10 22.03 7.81 -8.41
N LEU A 11 21.30 8.04 -7.32
CA LEU A 11 20.25 7.14 -6.85
C LEU A 11 19.04 7.18 -7.79
N LEU A 12 18.61 8.39 -8.18
CA LEU A 12 17.49 8.59 -9.10
C LEU A 12 17.78 7.92 -10.45
N GLU A 13 18.96 8.14 -11.03
CA GLU A 13 19.35 7.50 -12.29
C GLU A 13 19.34 5.98 -12.20
N LYS A 14 19.92 5.43 -11.13
CA LYS A 14 19.94 3.98 -10.89
C LYS A 14 18.51 3.42 -10.84
N LEU A 15 17.62 4.05 -10.08
CA LEU A 15 16.24 3.61 -9.92
C LEU A 15 15.43 3.76 -11.21
N MET A 16 15.65 4.82 -11.98
CA MET A 16 15.05 5.01 -13.31
C MET A 16 15.46 3.90 -14.27
N ARG A 17 16.75 3.52 -14.30
CA ARG A 17 17.24 2.41 -15.12
C ARG A 17 16.63 1.07 -14.72
N LEU A 18 16.55 0.79 -13.41
CA LEU A 18 16.00 -0.46 -12.89
C LEU A 18 14.49 -0.58 -13.10
N SER A 19 13.75 0.50 -12.93
CA SER A 19 12.29 0.52 -13.09
C SER A 19 11.82 0.69 -14.54
N GLY A 20 12.69 1.17 -15.44
CA GLY A 20 12.31 1.60 -16.79
C GLY A 20 11.55 2.94 -16.82
N GLU A 21 11.40 3.61 -15.67
CA GLU A 21 10.69 4.88 -15.55
C GLU A 21 11.54 6.05 -16.08
N LYS A 22 10.98 6.86 -16.97
CA LYS A 22 11.67 8.03 -17.56
C LYS A 22 11.38 9.33 -16.80
N ASN A 23 10.37 9.35 -15.93
CA ASN A 23 9.96 10.54 -15.20
C ASN A 23 10.31 10.43 -13.72
N LYS A 24 11.23 11.30 -13.25
CA LYS A 24 11.66 11.37 -11.84
C LYS A 24 10.49 11.56 -10.87
N THR A 25 9.55 12.44 -11.19
CA THR A 25 8.38 12.68 -10.35
C THR A 25 7.52 11.42 -10.25
N ARG A 26 7.25 10.74 -11.37
CA ARG A 26 6.44 9.51 -11.37
C ARG A 26 7.12 8.39 -10.59
N LEU A 27 8.44 8.25 -10.73
CA LEU A 27 9.25 7.31 -9.97
C LEU A 27 9.09 7.55 -8.46
N ILE A 28 9.30 8.78 -8.01
CA ILE A 28 9.23 9.16 -6.58
C ILE A 28 7.81 8.94 -6.04
N THR A 29 6.78 9.37 -6.78
CA THR A 29 5.38 9.18 -6.38
C THR A 29 5.05 7.71 -6.20
N ASN A 30 5.44 6.86 -7.16
CA ASN A 30 5.19 5.43 -7.07
C ASN A 30 5.95 4.78 -5.91
N ALA A 31 7.20 5.17 -5.68
CA ALA A 31 8.00 4.69 -4.56
C ALA A 31 7.35 5.04 -3.20
N LEU A 32 6.81 6.25 -3.06
CA LEU A 32 6.12 6.69 -1.84
C LEU A 32 4.80 5.95 -1.63
N ILE A 33 4.04 5.68 -2.70
CA ILE A 33 2.80 4.88 -2.62
C ILE A 33 3.11 3.45 -2.16
N GLU A 34 4.13 2.82 -2.71
CA GLU A 34 4.55 1.48 -2.29
C GLU A 34 5.08 1.46 -0.86
N TYR A 35 5.80 2.51 -0.45
CA TYR A 35 6.27 2.64 0.92
C TYR A 35 5.12 2.79 1.93
N ASP A 36 4.09 3.59 1.62
CA ASP A 36 2.86 3.67 2.45
C ASP A 36 2.16 2.30 2.55
N ARG A 37 2.04 1.56 1.44
CA ARG A 37 1.48 0.20 1.44
C ARG A 37 2.28 -0.75 2.33
N GLN A 38 3.61 -0.67 2.27
CA GLN A 38 4.50 -1.46 3.11
C GLN A 38 4.28 -1.14 4.60
N LEU A 39 4.30 0.14 4.98
CA LEU A 39 4.09 0.57 6.36
C LEU A 39 2.71 0.13 6.91
N ARG A 40 1.65 0.21 6.09
CA ARG A 40 0.32 -0.28 6.48
C ARG A 40 0.33 -1.79 6.72
N ARG A 41 0.99 -2.55 5.86
CA ARG A 41 1.14 -4.01 6.01
C ARG A 41 1.91 -4.36 7.27
N GLU A 42 3.03 -3.69 7.52
CA GLU A 42 3.83 -3.88 8.73
C GLU A 42 3.03 -3.55 9.99
N LYS A 43 2.24 -2.47 9.97
CA LYS A 43 1.33 -2.14 11.07
C LYS A 43 0.32 -3.26 11.31
N LEU A 44 -0.30 -3.82 10.26
CA LEU A 44 -1.22 -4.96 10.40
C LEU A 44 -0.52 -6.21 10.95
N LEU A 45 0.70 -6.52 10.49
CA LEU A 45 1.48 -7.62 11.04
C LEU A 45 1.84 -7.40 12.51
N SER A 46 2.14 -6.16 12.91
CA SER A 46 2.39 -5.81 14.31
C SER A 46 1.18 -6.00 15.23
N CYS A 47 -0.02 -6.14 14.65
CA CYS A 47 -1.28 -6.42 15.32
C CYS A 47 -1.55 -7.92 15.47
N GLN A 48 -0.75 -8.78 14.82
CA GLN A 48 -0.89 -10.24 14.89
C GLN A 48 -0.73 -10.72 16.34
N GLY A 49 -1.66 -11.55 16.81
CA GLY A 49 -1.65 -12.08 18.18
C GLY A 49 -2.13 -11.11 19.26
N LYS A 50 -2.49 -9.87 18.94
CA LYS A 50 -2.99 -8.88 19.91
C LYS A 50 -4.51 -8.92 20.15
N GLY A 51 -5.22 -9.91 19.60
CA GLY A 51 -6.66 -10.06 19.80
C GLY A 51 -7.50 -8.89 19.26
N ILE A 52 -7.00 -8.15 18.27
CA ILE A 52 -7.66 -6.94 17.74
C ILE A 52 -8.89 -7.29 16.87
N ILE A 53 -8.98 -8.54 16.41
CA ILE A 53 -10.13 -9.06 15.66
C ILE A 53 -11.14 -9.60 16.67
N SER A 54 -12.39 -9.12 16.60
CA SER A 54 -13.49 -9.63 17.42
C SER A 54 -13.68 -11.14 17.21
N GLU A 55 -14.03 -11.86 18.27
CA GLU A 55 -14.39 -13.29 18.22
C GLU A 55 -15.57 -13.56 17.28
N ASP A 56 -16.44 -12.57 17.08
CA ASP A 56 -17.59 -12.66 16.17
C ASP A 56 -17.22 -12.51 14.70
N PHE A 57 -15.96 -12.18 14.39
CA PHE A 57 -15.49 -12.01 13.02
C PHE A 57 -15.54 -13.35 12.27
N SER A 58 -16.45 -13.45 11.29
CA SER A 58 -16.57 -14.61 10.42
C SER A 58 -16.50 -14.18 8.95
N PRO A 59 -15.43 -14.57 8.22
CA PRO A 59 -15.32 -14.33 6.79
C PRO A 59 -16.48 -14.93 5.98
N TYR A 60 -17.07 -16.03 6.47
CA TYR A 60 -18.21 -16.69 5.86
C TYR A 60 -19.48 -15.84 5.91
N LYS A 61 -19.74 -15.16 7.05
CA LYS A 61 -20.90 -14.28 7.19
C LYS A 61 -20.81 -13.08 6.23
N ILE A 62 -19.62 -12.49 6.10
CA ILE A 62 -19.37 -11.33 5.23
C ILE A 62 -19.58 -11.70 3.75
N ARG A 63 -18.97 -12.80 3.28
CA ARG A 63 -19.06 -13.24 1.88
C ARG A 63 -20.49 -13.59 1.44
N ASN A 64 -21.32 -14.05 2.36
CA ASN A 64 -22.70 -14.44 2.05
C ASN A 64 -23.66 -13.26 2.13
N ALA A 65 -23.41 -12.27 2.99
CA ALA A 65 -24.21 -11.03 3.04
C ALA A 65 -24.20 -10.26 1.71
N GLU A 66 -23.07 -10.24 0.99
CA GLU A 66 -22.96 -9.58 -0.33
C GLU A 66 -23.80 -10.25 -1.43
N LYS A 67 -24.17 -11.53 -1.27
CA LYS A 67 -24.97 -12.27 -2.25
C LYS A 67 -26.47 -12.03 -2.09
N ASP A 68 -26.92 -11.74 -0.88
CA ASP A 68 -28.34 -11.49 -0.59
C ASP A 68 -28.75 -10.08 -1.05
N GLU A 69 -27.83 -9.10 -1.02
CA GLU A 69 -28.08 -7.73 -1.50
C GLU A 69 -28.09 -7.59 -3.03
N SER A 70 -27.54 -8.54 -3.78
CA SER A 70 -27.54 -8.51 -5.26
C SER A 70 -28.77 -9.17 -5.89
N ASN A 71 -29.64 -9.80 -5.09
CA ASN A 71 -30.86 -10.48 -5.54
C ASN A 71 -32.16 -9.81 -5.03
N GLY A 72 -32.07 -8.56 -4.54
CA GLY A 72 -33.20 -7.74 -4.10
C GLY A 72 -33.57 -6.64 -5.09
#